data_AF-A0A7V9BN88-F1
#
_entry.id   AF-A0A7V9BN88-F1
#
_cell.length_a   1.000
_cell.length_b   1.000
_cell.length_c   1.000
_cell.angle_alpha   90.00
_cell.angle_beta   90.00
_cell.angle_gamma   90.00
#
_symmetry.space_group_name_H-M   'P 1'
#
loop_
_entity.id
_entity.type
_entity.pdbx_description
1 polymer ?
#
loop_
_entity_poly.entity_id
_entity_poly.type
_entity_poly.pdbx_seq_one_letter_code
_entity_poly.pdbx_strand_id
1 'polypeptide(L)'
;PEPTTALHPRGAVDVMAELLRASSTPVTIAAIGPLTNVALLLAVHPELLANVGRVVVMGGSMTVGNTTGAAEFNIYSDPEAAQRVLCRPELAVTMVPLDLTVRCAVPGGWLDALAHAGPRCAALAGLVGHYRARYTERYGFDGVALHDAVAVLEAAVPGTLSTAALALEVACDLGPARGATVVDRTASAATVAVARDTDIAALHATVLNRLRSLDA
;
A
#
# COMPACT_ATOMS: atom_id res chain seq x y z
N PRO A 1 -19.87 8.36 -4.68
CA PRO A 1 -20.72 8.21 -5.89
C PRO A 1 -21.10 6.74 -6.04
N GLU A 2 -22.30 6.44 -6.53
CA GLU A 2 -22.66 5.06 -6.86
C GLU A 2 -21.76 4.53 -8.00
N PRO A 3 -21.32 3.26 -7.94
CA PRO A 3 -20.52 2.67 -9.00
C PRO A 3 -21.32 2.65 -10.31
N THR A 4 -20.70 3.13 -11.39
CA THR A 4 -21.31 3.17 -12.73
C THR A 4 -21.01 1.93 -13.56
N THR A 5 -20.19 1.01 -13.04
CA THR A 5 -19.79 -0.24 -13.70
C THR A 5 -20.31 -1.44 -12.93
N ALA A 6 -20.75 -2.47 -13.66
CA ALA A 6 -21.11 -3.75 -13.09
C ALA A 6 -19.86 -4.50 -12.60
N LEU A 7 -20.04 -5.37 -11.61
CA LEU A 7 -18.99 -6.31 -11.21
C LEU A 7 -18.58 -7.17 -12.41
N HIS A 8 -17.27 -7.33 -12.59
CA HIS A 8 -16.75 -8.19 -13.63
C HIS A 8 -17.12 -9.66 -13.31
N PRO A 9 -17.58 -10.48 -14.29
CA PRO A 9 -18.06 -11.84 -14.02
C PRO A 9 -16.96 -12.84 -13.63
N ARG A 10 -15.71 -12.58 -14.04
CA ARG A 10 -14.51 -13.35 -13.64
C ARG A 10 -13.95 -12.90 -12.29
N GLY A 11 -13.24 -13.80 -11.61
CA GLY A 11 -12.51 -13.48 -10.39
C GLY A 11 -11.32 -12.54 -10.63
N ALA A 12 -10.86 -11.88 -9.56
CA ALA A 12 -9.77 -10.90 -9.64
C ALA A 12 -8.46 -11.50 -10.21
N VAL A 13 -8.13 -12.73 -9.84
CA VAL A 13 -6.92 -13.43 -10.34
C VAL A 13 -6.95 -13.60 -11.86
N ASP A 14 -8.09 -14.00 -12.42
CA ASP A 14 -8.24 -14.17 -13.87
C ASP A 14 -8.13 -12.85 -14.62
N VAL A 15 -8.74 -11.79 -14.07
CA VAL A 15 -8.67 -10.44 -14.64
C VAL A 15 -7.23 -9.91 -14.59
N MET A 16 -6.53 -10.09 -13.47
CA MET A 16 -5.11 -9.71 -13.36
C MET A 16 -4.24 -10.48 -14.36
N ALA A 17 -4.49 -11.79 -14.52
CA ALA A 17 -3.74 -12.63 -15.45
C ALA A 17 -3.94 -12.21 -16.90
N GLU A 18 -5.18 -11.90 -17.30
CA GLU A 18 -5.48 -11.37 -18.64
C GLU A 18 -4.78 -10.04 -18.89
N LEU A 19 -4.85 -9.09 -17.96
CA LEU A 19 -4.20 -7.79 -18.08
C LEU A 19 -2.67 -7.93 -18.23
N LEU A 20 -2.06 -8.84 -17.48
CA LEU A 20 -0.63 -9.14 -17.59
C LEU A 20 -0.25 -9.75 -18.94
N ARG A 21 -1.08 -10.67 -19.46
CA ARG A 21 -0.86 -11.28 -20.80
C ARG A 21 -1.03 -10.27 -21.93
N ALA A 22 -2.00 -9.37 -21.80
CA ALA A 22 -2.31 -8.37 -22.82
C ALA A 22 -1.33 -7.19 -22.81
N SER A 23 -0.63 -6.95 -21.69
CA SER A 23 0.31 -5.85 -21.58
C SER A 23 1.59 -6.13 -22.38
N SER A 24 1.96 -5.18 -23.24
CA SER A 24 3.23 -5.20 -23.99
C SER A 24 4.44 -4.80 -23.13
N THR A 25 4.22 -4.23 -21.95
CA THR A 25 5.26 -3.84 -21.01
C THR A 25 4.98 -4.42 -19.62
N PRO A 26 6.01 -4.62 -18.78
CA PRO A 26 5.80 -5.09 -17.42
C PRO A 26 4.85 -4.18 -16.61
N VAL A 27 3.90 -4.77 -15.90
CA VAL A 27 2.85 -4.06 -15.16
C VAL A 27 3.30 -3.82 -13.71
N THR A 28 3.02 -2.63 -13.19
CA THR A 28 3.14 -2.36 -11.75
C THR A 28 1.82 -2.68 -11.05
N ILE A 29 1.89 -3.50 -10.00
CA ILE A 29 0.74 -3.82 -9.15
C ILE A 29 0.82 -2.96 -7.88
N ALA A 30 -0.18 -2.11 -7.63
CA ALA A 30 -0.35 -1.43 -6.35
C ALA A 30 -1.25 -2.29 -5.46
N ALA A 31 -0.68 -2.95 -4.46
CA ALA A 31 -1.39 -3.78 -3.51
C ALA A 31 -1.62 -3.02 -2.21
N ILE A 32 -2.84 -2.52 -2.03
CA ILE A 32 -3.27 -1.69 -0.88
C ILE A 32 -4.24 -2.43 0.06
N GLY A 33 -4.15 -3.76 0.07
CA GLY A 33 -4.99 -4.66 0.85
C GLY A 33 -4.24 -5.96 1.15
N PRO A 34 -4.91 -6.97 1.74
CA PRO A 34 -4.33 -8.29 1.92
C PRO A 34 -3.81 -8.87 0.60
N LEU A 35 -2.65 -9.52 0.67
CA LEU A 35 -1.88 -9.92 -0.51
C LEU A 35 -2.41 -11.19 -1.20
N THR A 36 -3.56 -11.71 -0.76
CA THR A 36 -4.17 -12.96 -1.22
C THR A 36 -4.26 -13.04 -2.75
N ASN A 37 -4.80 -12.01 -3.41
CA ASN A 37 -4.96 -12.02 -4.87
C ASN A 37 -3.60 -12.03 -5.61
N VAL A 38 -2.61 -11.31 -5.10
CA VAL A 38 -1.26 -11.27 -5.71
C VAL A 38 -0.56 -12.61 -5.50
N ALA A 39 -0.63 -13.19 -4.30
CA ALA A 39 -0.07 -14.50 -4.02
C ALA A 39 -0.72 -15.60 -4.87
N LEU A 40 -2.05 -15.58 -5.01
CA LEU A 40 -2.78 -16.53 -5.84
C LEU A 40 -2.45 -16.36 -7.32
N LEU A 41 -2.38 -15.13 -7.85
CA LEU A 41 -1.95 -14.86 -9.21
C LEU A 41 -0.60 -15.51 -9.51
N LEU A 42 0.40 -15.28 -8.65
CA LEU A 42 1.76 -15.78 -8.85
C LEU A 42 1.91 -17.29 -8.59
N ALA A 43 0.92 -17.91 -7.93
CA ALA A 43 0.87 -19.36 -7.71
C ALA A 43 0.15 -20.08 -8.87
N VAL A 44 -0.95 -19.52 -9.36
CA VAL A 44 -1.77 -20.10 -10.43
C VAL A 44 -1.18 -19.81 -11.81
N HIS A 45 -0.55 -18.65 -11.98
CA HIS A 45 0.06 -18.20 -13.24
C HIS A 45 1.55 -17.82 -13.04
N PRO A 46 2.41 -18.77 -12.64
CA PRO A 46 3.82 -18.49 -12.40
C PRO A 46 4.56 -17.97 -13.65
N GLU A 47 4.07 -18.28 -14.85
CA GLU A 47 4.61 -17.78 -16.12
C GLU A 47 4.49 -16.26 -16.26
N LEU A 48 3.51 -15.64 -15.59
CA LEU A 48 3.24 -14.20 -15.67
C LEU A 48 4.13 -13.37 -14.74
N LEU A 49 4.98 -14.00 -13.93
CA LEU A 49 5.95 -13.29 -13.09
C LEU A 49 6.83 -12.35 -13.92
N ALA A 50 7.24 -12.78 -15.13
CA ALA A 50 8.04 -11.97 -16.04
C ALA A 50 7.30 -10.73 -16.57
N ASN A 51 5.96 -10.72 -16.51
CA ASN A 51 5.10 -9.60 -16.90
C ASN A 51 4.85 -8.64 -15.74
N VAL A 52 5.26 -8.97 -14.50
CA VAL A 52 5.15 -8.09 -13.34
C VAL A 52 6.44 -7.29 -13.21
N GLY A 53 6.36 -5.98 -13.47
CA GLY A 53 7.51 -5.08 -13.36
C GLY A 53 7.89 -4.83 -11.90
N ARG A 54 6.90 -4.57 -11.05
CA ARG A 54 7.05 -4.52 -9.58
C ARG A 54 5.71 -4.62 -8.87
N VAL A 55 5.76 -4.93 -7.58
CA VAL A 55 4.62 -4.81 -6.66
C VAL A 55 4.93 -3.76 -5.61
N VAL A 56 4.08 -2.74 -5.51
CA VAL A 56 4.13 -1.75 -4.43
C VAL A 56 3.07 -2.12 -3.40
N VAL A 57 3.51 -2.50 -2.22
CA VAL A 57 2.67 -3.03 -1.14
C VAL A 57 2.49 -1.95 -0.08
N MET A 58 1.27 -1.48 0.16
CA MET A 58 0.95 -0.82 1.42
C MET A 58 0.70 -1.89 2.47
N GLY A 59 1.60 -1.99 3.44
CA GLY A 59 1.44 -2.95 4.52
C GLY A 59 2.72 -3.23 5.27
N GLY A 60 2.54 -3.88 6.40
CA GLY A 60 3.60 -4.27 7.32
C GLY A 60 4.02 -3.15 8.26
N SER A 61 4.67 -3.56 9.34
CA SER A 61 5.39 -2.67 10.23
C SER A 61 6.57 -3.39 10.86
N MET A 62 7.66 -2.66 11.12
CA MET A 62 8.83 -3.16 11.84
C MET A 62 8.89 -2.67 13.29
N THR A 63 7.91 -1.86 13.72
CA THR A 63 7.89 -1.23 15.04
C THR A 63 6.61 -1.55 15.81
N VAL A 64 5.45 -1.13 15.31
CA VAL A 64 4.16 -1.31 16.00
C VAL A 64 3.06 -1.67 15.02
N GLY A 65 2.22 -2.63 15.40
CA GLY A 65 1.05 -2.99 14.61
C GLY A 65 -0.13 -2.02 14.81
N ASN A 66 -1.08 -2.05 13.87
CA ASN A 66 -2.37 -1.37 13.99
C ASN A 66 -3.55 -2.33 14.25
N THR A 67 -3.31 -3.65 14.10
CA THR A 67 -4.28 -4.73 14.33
C THR A 67 -3.95 -5.53 15.59
N THR A 68 -2.69 -5.92 15.74
CA THR A 68 -2.15 -6.42 17.02
C THR A 68 -1.00 -5.50 17.46
N GLY A 69 -0.36 -5.79 18.60
CA GLY A 69 0.85 -5.05 19.00
C GLY A 69 1.99 -5.14 17.97
N ALA A 70 2.03 -6.21 17.17
CA ALA A 70 3.14 -6.51 16.25
C ALA A 70 2.77 -6.50 14.76
N ALA A 71 1.47 -6.58 14.42
CA ALA A 71 1.03 -6.79 13.04
C ALA A 71 0.19 -5.62 12.50
N GLU A 72 0.53 -5.23 11.27
CA GLU A 72 -0.27 -4.32 10.44
C GLU A 72 -1.40 -5.12 9.76
N PHE A 73 -2.56 -4.49 9.59
CA PHE A 73 -3.81 -5.08 9.11
C PHE A 73 -3.69 -5.89 7.82
N ASN A 74 -3.10 -5.35 6.75
CA ASN A 74 -3.03 -6.04 5.47
C ASN A 74 -2.19 -7.32 5.57
N ILE A 75 -1.07 -7.28 6.29
CA ILE A 75 -0.23 -8.46 6.53
C ILE A 75 -0.89 -9.43 7.50
N TYR A 76 -1.53 -8.94 8.57
CA TYR A 76 -2.24 -9.77 9.55
C TYR A 76 -3.41 -10.55 8.93
N SER A 77 -4.09 -9.95 7.96
CA SER A 77 -5.27 -10.54 7.33
C SER A 77 -4.95 -11.79 6.51
N ASP A 78 -3.77 -11.85 5.89
CA ASP A 78 -3.26 -13.03 5.19
C ASP A 78 -1.72 -13.10 5.27
N PRO A 79 -1.17 -13.55 6.42
CA PRO A 79 0.27 -13.62 6.63
C PRO A 79 0.96 -14.57 5.66
N GLU A 80 0.31 -15.67 5.29
CA GLU A 80 0.84 -16.66 4.36
C GLU A 80 0.98 -16.09 2.94
N ALA A 81 -0.01 -15.31 2.47
CA ALA A 81 0.11 -14.60 1.20
C ALA A 81 1.20 -13.52 1.27
N ALA A 82 1.30 -12.79 2.39
CA ALA A 82 2.33 -11.79 2.59
C ALA A 82 3.74 -12.38 2.57
N GLN A 83 3.97 -13.50 3.27
CA GLN A 83 5.23 -14.25 3.22
C GLN A 83 5.59 -14.61 1.78
N ARG A 84 4.62 -15.14 1.01
CA ARG A 84 4.85 -15.57 -0.38
C ARG A 84 5.18 -14.42 -1.33
N VAL A 85 4.64 -13.22 -1.10
CA VAL A 85 4.85 -12.08 -1.99
C VAL A 85 6.08 -11.29 -1.58
N LEU A 86 6.21 -10.92 -0.29
CA LEU A 86 7.31 -10.12 0.21
C LEU A 86 8.65 -10.88 0.13
N CYS A 87 8.65 -12.18 0.39
CA CYS A 87 9.88 -12.97 0.47
C CYS A 87 10.23 -13.69 -0.83
N ARG A 88 9.62 -13.32 -1.96
CA ARG A 88 9.90 -13.92 -3.28
C ARG A 88 11.12 -13.24 -3.93
N PRO A 89 12.26 -13.92 -4.11
CA PRO A 89 13.49 -13.27 -4.56
C PRO A 89 13.42 -12.67 -5.96
N GLU A 90 12.65 -13.29 -6.87
CA GLU A 90 12.55 -12.87 -8.27
C GLU A 90 11.53 -11.73 -8.48
N LEU A 91 10.80 -11.34 -7.43
CA LEU A 91 9.79 -10.30 -7.50
C LEU A 91 10.35 -8.98 -6.98
N ALA A 92 10.34 -7.95 -7.81
CA ALA A 92 10.66 -6.60 -7.37
C ALA A 92 9.53 -6.07 -6.48
N VAL A 93 9.80 -5.92 -5.18
CA VAL A 93 8.80 -5.45 -4.21
C VAL A 93 9.26 -4.15 -3.55
N THR A 94 8.38 -3.16 -3.54
CA THR A 94 8.49 -1.97 -2.70
C THR A 94 7.46 -2.07 -1.58
N MET A 95 7.91 -2.20 -0.34
CA MET A 95 7.02 -2.21 0.83
C MET A 95 6.90 -0.80 1.39
N VAL A 96 5.68 -0.33 1.60
CA VAL A 96 5.32 0.98 2.14
C VAL A 96 4.67 0.75 3.51
N PRO A 97 5.48 0.68 4.59
CA PRO A 97 5.03 0.21 5.89
C PRO A 97 4.32 1.31 6.69
N LEU A 98 3.68 0.88 7.79
CA LEU A 98 3.09 1.78 8.77
C LEU A 98 4.11 2.78 9.32
N ASP A 99 5.35 2.35 9.54
CA ASP A 99 6.49 3.14 10.05
C ASP A 99 6.72 4.44 9.25
N LEU A 100 6.42 4.43 7.95
CA LEU A 100 6.47 5.61 7.10
C LEU A 100 5.11 6.31 7.04
N THR A 101 4.06 5.56 6.71
CA THR A 101 2.77 6.14 6.31
C THR A 101 2.08 6.93 7.43
N VAL A 102 2.31 6.59 8.71
CA VAL A 102 1.80 7.40 9.83
C VAL A 102 2.43 8.79 9.88
N ARG A 103 3.71 8.92 9.50
CA ARG A 103 4.43 10.21 9.43
C ARG A 103 3.95 11.07 8.26
N CYS A 104 3.39 10.43 7.22
CA CYS A 104 2.82 11.11 6.06
C CYS A 104 1.38 11.63 6.30
N ALA A 105 0.89 11.65 7.54
CA ALA A 105 -0.45 12.13 7.83
C ALA A 105 -0.67 13.57 7.34
N VAL A 106 -1.81 13.78 6.67
CA VAL A 106 -2.20 15.10 6.19
C VAL A 106 -2.83 15.91 7.32
N PRO A 107 -2.43 17.16 7.52
CA PRO A 107 -3.00 18.01 8.56
C PRO A 107 -4.41 18.48 8.17
N GLY A 108 -5.17 18.96 9.15
CA GLY A 108 -6.51 19.53 8.94
C GLY A 108 -6.59 20.54 7.79
N GLY A 109 -5.65 21.49 7.72
CA GLY A 109 -5.61 22.49 6.64
C GLY A 109 -5.44 21.90 5.23
N TRP A 110 -4.82 20.72 5.10
CA TRP A 110 -4.73 20.01 3.82
C TRP A 110 -6.10 19.42 3.43
N LEU A 111 -6.85 18.88 4.39
CA LEU A 111 -8.21 18.36 4.17
C LEU A 111 -9.17 19.50 3.80
N ASP A 112 -9.02 20.66 4.43
CA ASP A 112 -9.80 21.85 4.08
C ASP A 112 -9.46 22.31 2.66
N ALA A 113 -8.18 22.31 2.29
CA ALA A 113 -7.74 22.64 0.93
C ALA A 113 -8.23 21.63 -0.13
N LEU A 114 -8.40 20.35 0.24
CA LEU A 114 -9.03 19.33 -0.59
C LEU A 114 -10.53 19.61 -0.74
N ALA A 115 -11.23 19.93 0.36
CA ALA A 115 -12.66 20.18 0.35
C ALA A 115 -13.08 21.34 -0.57
N HIS A 116 -12.22 22.35 -0.72
CA HIS A 116 -12.45 23.50 -1.60
C HIS A 116 -11.95 23.31 -3.04
N ALA A 117 -11.48 22.11 -3.40
CA ALA A 117 -10.80 21.86 -4.67
C ALA A 117 -11.69 21.32 -5.80
N GLY A 118 -13.01 21.30 -5.60
CA GLY A 118 -14.00 20.79 -6.55
C GLY A 118 -14.97 19.79 -5.92
N PRO A 119 -16.08 19.44 -6.61
CA PRO A 119 -17.13 18.58 -6.02
C PRO A 119 -16.66 17.17 -5.64
N ARG A 120 -15.77 16.54 -6.42
CA ARG A 120 -15.25 15.20 -6.09
C ARG A 120 -14.29 15.29 -4.93
N CYS A 121 -13.42 16.29 -4.91
CA CYS A 121 -12.50 16.52 -3.80
C CYS A 121 -13.26 16.82 -2.50
N ALA A 122 -14.36 17.60 -2.56
CA ALA A 122 -15.27 17.81 -1.44
C ALA A 122 -15.89 16.50 -0.92
N ALA A 123 -16.37 15.63 -1.82
CA ALA A 123 -16.89 14.33 -1.45
C ALA A 123 -15.83 13.43 -0.79
N LEU A 124 -14.60 13.41 -1.33
CA LEU A 124 -13.47 12.67 -0.75
C LEU A 124 -13.10 13.20 0.64
N ALA A 125 -13.01 14.52 0.81
CA ALA A 125 -12.76 15.13 2.12
C ALA A 125 -13.84 14.75 3.15
N GLY A 126 -15.11 14.68 2.72
CA GLY A 126 -16.23 14.22 3.55
C GLY A 126 -16.10 12.76 4.02
N LEU A 127 -15.64 11.85 3.16
CA LEU A 127 -15.40 10.44 3.52
C LEU A 127 -14.30 10.29 4.57
N VAL A 128 -13.27 11.14 4.47
CA VAL A 128 -12.10 11.12 5.36
C VAL A 128 -12.39 11.83 6.70
N GLY A 129 -13.43 12.65 6.77
CA GLY A 129 -13.81 13.41 7.98
C GLY A 129 -14.05 12.54 9.22
N HIS A 130 -14.63 11.35 9.07
CA HIS A 130 -14.80 10.41 10.19
C HIS A 130 -13.46 9.88 10.72
N TYR A 131 -12.47 9.67 9.85
CA TYR A 131 -11.13 9.22 10.24
C TYR A 131 -10.38 10.31 11.03
N ARG A 132 -10.59 11.59 10.70
CA ARG A 132 -9.96 12.73 11.40
C ARG A 132 -10.29 12.73 12.89
N ALA A 133 -11.57 12.58 13.24
CA ALA A 133 -12.01 12.54 14.63
C ALA A 133 -11.35 11.38 15.41
N ARG A 134 -11.31 10.19 14.81
CA ARG A 134 -10.68 9.01 15.41
C ARG A 134 -9.17 9.15 15.54
N TYR A 135 -8.50 9.78 14.58
CA TYR A 135 -7.06 10.04 14.64
C TYR A 135 -6.71 11.05 15.75
N THR A 136 -7.51 12.11 15.89
CA THR A 136 -7.33 13.07 16.98
C THR A 136 -7.54 12.41 18.34
N GLU A 137 -8.56 11.57 18.50
CA GLU A 137 -8.80 10.82 19.74
C GLU A 137 -7.66 9.84 20.06
N ARG A 138 -7.19 9.07 19.07
CA ARG A 138 -6.20 8.01 19.27
C ARG A 138 -4.76 8.51 19.39
N TYR A 139 -4.40 9.58 18.68
CA TYR A 139 -3.01 10.03 18.53
C TYR A 139 -2.78 11.48 18.96
N GLY A 140 -3.83 12.21 19.37
CA GLY A 140 -3.71 13.61 19.79
C GLY A 140 -3.34 14.57 18.65
N PHE A 141 -3.51 14.15 17.39
CA PHE A 141 -3.11 14.88 16.20
C PHE A 141 -4.32 15.23 15.34
N ASP A 142 -4.43 16.48 14.91
CA ASP A 142 -5.45 16.92 13.96
C ASP A 142 -5.04 16.62 12.51
N GLY A 143 -5.33 15.41 12.07
CA GLY A 143 -5.07 14.97 10.70
C GLY A 143 -5.41 13.51 10.46
N VAL A 144 -5.07 13.01 9.28
CA VAL A 144 -5.36 11.63 8.87
C VAL A 144 -4.17 11.04 8.10
N ALA A 145 -3.78 9.81 8.43
CA ALA A 145 -2.83 9.09 7.60
C ALA A 145 -3.53 8.50 6.36
N LEU A 146 -3.14 8.99 5.18
CA LEU A 146 -3.59 8.45 3.89
C LEU A 146 -2.67 7.31 3.45
N HIS A 147 -2.66 6.22 4.22
CA HIS A 147 -1.73 5.09 4.06
C HIS A 147 -1.59 4.62 2.61
N ASP A 148 -2.71 4.27 2.00
CA ASP A 148 -2.76 3.71 0.65
C ASP A 148 -2.33 4.72 -0.42
N ALA A 149 -2.62 6.00 -0.21
CA ALA A 149 -2.28 7.06 -1.15
C ALA A 149 -0.76 7.21 -1.32
N VAL A 150 0.02 6.94 -0.25
CA VAL A 150 1.50 6.93 -0.33
C VAL A 150 1.97 5.81 -1.27
N ALA A 151 1.44 4.61 -1.12
CA ALA A 151 1.81 3.47 -1.96
C ALA A 151 1.32 3.63 -3.42
N VAL A 152 0.11 4.13 -3.62
CA VAL A 152 -0.45 4.39 -4.96
C VAL A 152 0.35 5.49 -5.66
N LEU A 153 0.73 6.55 -4.94
CA LEU A 153 1.56 7.61 -5.52
C LEU A 153 2.91 7.05 -5.96
N GLU A 154 3.59 6.28 -5.10
CA GLU A 154 4.85 5.64 -5.47
C GLU A 154 4.66 4.72 -6.67
N ALA A 155 3.60 3.90 -6.71
CA ALA A 155 3.27 3.03 -7.83
C ALA A 155 3.16 3.80 -9.16
N ALA A 156 2.47 4.93 -9.15
CA ALA A 156 2.19 5.77 -10.32
C ALA A 156 3.35 6.71 -10.71
N VAL A 157 4.15 7.15 -9.73
CA VAL A 157 5.30 8.05 -9.89
C VAL A 157 6.46 7.45 -9.11
N PRO A 158 7.25 6.54 -9.73
CA PRO A 158 8.37 5.90 -9.06
C PRO A 158 9.40 6.92 -8.56
N GLY A 159 9.99 6.65 -7.39
CA GLY A 159 11.04 7.50 -6.81
C GLY A 159 10.52 8.60 -5.88
N THR A 160 9.28 8.51 -5.44
CA THR A 160 8.71 9.40 -4.41
C THR A 160 9.16 9.01 -3.01
N LEU A 161 9.64 7.77 -2.82
CA LEU A 161 10.07 7.23 -1.54
C LEU A 161 11.58 6.94 -1.52
N SER A 162 12.22 7.21 -0.39
CA SER A 162 13.55 6.73 -0.06
C SER A 162 13.44 5.34 0.56
N THR A 163 14.11 4.35 -0.02
CA THR A 163 14.00 2.95 0.37
C THR A 163 15.31 2.35 0.84
N ALA A 164 15.25 1.38 1.75
CA ALA A 164 16.38 0.51 2.09
C ALA A 164 16.03 -0.92 1.71
N ALA A 165 16.97 -1.62 1.05
CA ALA A 165 16.83 -3.04 0.77
C ALA A 165 16.93 -3.84 2.08
N LEU A 166 15.92 -4.64 2.39
CA LEU A 166 15.91 -5.54 3.55
C LEU A 166 15.54 -6.97 3.15
N ALA A 167 16.06 -7.94 3.90
CA ALA A 167 15.50 -9.26 3.96
C ALA A 167 14.37 -9.28 5.00
N LEU A 168 13.22 -9.79 4.62
CA LEU A 168 12.04 -9.82 5.46
C LEU A 168 11.55 -11.25 5.61
N GLU A 169 10.92 -11.52 6.74
CA GLU A 169 10.04 -12.66 6.98
C GLU A 169 8.71 -12.18 7.56
N VAL A 170 7.67 -12.98 7.41
CA VAL A 170 6.34 -12.77 7.99
C VAL A 170 6.02 -13.94 8.91
N ALA A 171 5.71 -13.63 10.16
CA ALA A 171 5.29 -14.63 11.14
C ALA A 171 3.93 -15.23 10.74
N CYS A 172 3.93 -16.49 10.27
CA CYS A 172 2.74 -17.22 9.83
C CYS A 172 2.22 -18.23 10.86
N ASP A 173 2.90 -18.38 12.00
CA ASP A 173 2.40 -19.23 13.08
C ASP A 173 1.14 -18.62 13.71
N LEU A 174 0.41 -19.42 14.50
CA LEU A 174 -0.78 -18.96 15.22
C LEU A 174 -0.44 -18.29 16.57
N GLY A 175 0.80 -17.83 16.74
CA GLY A 175 1.28 -17.19 17.94
C GLY A 175 0.90 -15.71 18.06
N PRO A 176 1.30 -15.04 19.16
CA PRO A 176 1.00 -13.63 19.41
C PRO A 176 1.64 -12.68 18.39
N ALA A 177 2.65 -13.13 17.65
CA ALA A 177 3.34 -12.37 16.62
C ALA A 177 2.77 -12.60 15.21
N ARG A 178 1.70 -13.39 15.03
CA ARG A 178 1.10 -13.67 13.72
C ARG A 178 0.90 -12.37 12.93
N GLY A 179 1.41 -12.34 11.70
CA GLY A 179 1.37 -11.20 10.79
C GLY A 179 2.44 -10.12 11.03
N ALA A 180 3.36 -10.31 11.98
CA ALA A 180 4.50 -9.41 12.17
C ALA A 180 5.45 -9.51 10.97
N THR A 181 5.92 -8.35 10.48
CA THR A 181 6.97 -8.27 9.46
C THR A 181 8.32 -8.14 10.14
N VAL A 182 9.13 -9.19 10.08
CA VAL A 182 10.40 -9.31 10.79
C VAL A 182 11.55 -9.07 9.80
N VAL A 183 12.52 -8.25 10.20
CA VAL A 183 13.75 -8.08 9.41
C VAL A 183 14.70 -9.23 9.74
N ASP A 184 15.03 -10.06 8.75
CA ASP A 184 16.10 -11.05 8.89
C ASP A 184 17.46 -10.35 8.75
N ARG A 185 18.15 -10.19 9.88
CA ARG A 185 19.47 -9.55 9.93
C ARG A 185 20.62 -10.51 9.60
N THR A 186 20.32 -11.80 9.44
CA THR A 186 21.30 -12.85 9.13
C THR A 186 21.35 -13.18 7.65
N ALA A 187 20.31 -12.79 6.89
CA ALA A 187 20.23 -13.00 5.46
C ALA A 187 21.44 -12.39 4.72
N SER A 188 21.96 -13.15 3.76
CA SER A 188 23.05 -12.73 2.88
C SER A 188 22.58 -11.82 1.74
N ALA A 189 21.27 -11.78 1.46
CA ALA A 189 20.68 -10.98 0.40
C ALA A 189 19.39 -10.29 0.88
N ALA A 190 19.27 -9.02 0.53
CA ALA A 190 18.12 -8.18 0.85
C ALA A 190 17.44 -7.75 -0.45
N THR A 191 16.20 -8.18 -0.68
CA THR A 191 15.51 -8.02 -1.97
C THR A 191 14.31 -7.08 -1.92
N VAL A 192 13.78 -6.77 -0.73
CA VAL A 192 12.60 -5.91 -0.58
C VAL A 192 13.03 -4.47 -0.36
N ALA A 193 12.61 -3.56 -1.24
CA ALA A 193 12.80 -2.13 -1.07
C ALA A 193 11.79 -1.59 -0.05
N VAL A 194 12.20 -1.50 1.22
CA VAL A 194 11.34 -0.99 2.29
C VAL A 194 11.45 0.53 2.36
N ALA A 195 10.33 1.21 2.15
CA ALA A 195 10.25 2.65 2.24
C ALA A 195 10.53 3.13 3.67
N ARG A 196 11.53 4.00 3.79
CA ARG A 196 12.02 4.55 5.06
C ARG A 196 11.64 5.99 5.23
N ASP A 197 11.66 6.78 4.15
CA ASP A 197 11.42 8.20 4.20
C ASP A 197 10.85 8.78 2.90
N THR A 198 10.41 10.03 2.93
CA THR A 198 9.93 10.77 1.77
C THR A 198 9.96 12.27 2.07
N ASP A 199 9.96 13.11 1.03
CA ASP A 199 9.63 14.53 1.19
C ASP A 199 8.11 14.65 1.40
N ILE A 200 7.70 14.76 2.67
CA ILE A 200 6.30 14.81 3.06
C ILE A 200 5.57 16.00 2.43
N ALA A 201 6.22 17.16 2.34
CA ALA A 201 5.62 18.36 1.78
C ALA A 201 5.38 18.19 0.27
N ALA A 202 6.38 17.66 -0.45
CA ALA A 202 6.24 17.34 -1.87
C ALA A 202 5.16 16.27 -2.08
N LEU A 203 5.14 15.20 -1.28
CA LEU A 203 4.15 14.14 -1.35
C LEU A 203 2.73 14.70 -1.17
N HIS A 204 2.48 15.51 -0.13
CA HIS A 204 1.19 16.15 0.11
C HIS A 204 0.75 17.04 -1.05
N ALA A 205 1.68 17.84 -1.60
CA ALA A 205 1.40 18.70 -2.74
C ALA A 205 1.08 17.90 -4.00
N THR A 206 1.84 16.83 -4.30
CA THR A 206 1.62 15.99 -5.47
C THR A 206 0.29 15.27 -5.41
N VAL A 207 -0.08 14.68 -4.25
CA VAL A 207 -1.39 14.04 -4.08
C VAL A 207 -2.52 15.05 -4.30
N LEU A 208 -2.44 16.22 -3.65
CA LEU A 208 -3.49 17.24 -3.77
C LEU A 208 -3.64 17.75 -5.21
N ASN A 209 -2.52 18.02 -5.89
CA ASN A 209 -2.53 18.48 -7.28
C ASN A 209 -3.10 17.44 -8.24
N ARG A 210 -2.78 16.15 -8.05
CA ARG A 210 -3.37 15.07 -8.84
C ARG A 210 -4.88 14.96 -8.63
N LEU A 211 -5.34 15.02 -7.38
CA LEU A 211 -6.77 14.99 -7.09
C LEU A 211 -7.51 16.18 -7.71
N ARG A 212 -6.94 17.39 -7.62
CA ARG A 212 -7.45 18.60 -8.28
C ARG A 212 -7.62 18.44 -9.78
N SER A 213 -6.65 17.81 -10.44
CA SER A 213 -6.71 17.61 -11.90
C SER A 213 -7.80 16.63 -12.36
N LEU A 214 -8.41 15.85 -11.46
CA LEU A 214 -9.50 14.93 -11.81
C LEU A 214 -10.87 15.62 -11.89
N ASP A 215 -10.97 16.85 -11.36
CA ASP A 215 -12.18 17.69 -11.41
C ASP A 215 -12.09 18.81 -12.47
N ALA A 216 -10.94 18.92 -13.15
CA ALA A 216 -10.75 19.79 -14.32
C ALA A 216 -11.27 19.12 -15.60
#